data_AF-A0A356WAQ4-F1
#
_entry.id   AF-A0A356WAQ4-F1
#
_cell.length_a   1.000
_cell.length_b   1.000
_cell.length_c   1.000
_cell.angle_alpha   90.00
_cell.angle_beta   90.00
_cell.angle_gamma   90.00
#
_symmetry.space_group_name_H-M   'P 1'
#
loop_
_entity.id
_entity.type
_entity.pdbx_description
1 polymer ?
#
loop_
_entity_poly.entity_id
_entity_poly.type
_entity_poly.pdbx_seq_one_letter_code
_entity_poly.pdbx_strand_id
1 'polypeptide(L)'
;DASHLPFADDWAAEGPRGRLAAIIVLDQFSRNLFRNDARAFHQDSLALRLCKDGLALKEDEKLSETERVFFYLPLEHSEVLEDQKQSVAVFKKLAEDARPDYRSFAENTYDYAIQHLKVIEKFGRFPHRNAALGRETTPEEAEWLAEGGGF
;
A
#
# COMPACT_ATOMS: atom_id res chain seq x y z
N ASP A 1 15.07 6.35 -22.14
CA ASP A 1 14.18 5.44 -22.87
C ASP A 1 13.99 4.20 -22.01
N ALA A 2 12.81 4.05 -21.40
CA ALA A 2 12.45 2.89 -20.56
C ALA A 2 11.51 1.97 -21.36
N SER A 3 11.70 1.92 -22.68
CA SER A 3 10.84 1.36 -23.74
C SER A 3 10.59 -0.14 -23.69
N HIS A 4 11.01 -0.80 -22.62
CA HIS A 4 10.78 -2.19 -22.32
C HIS A 4 10.51 -2.17 -20.82
N LEU A 5 9.36 -2.65 -20.36
CA LEU A 5 9.14 -2.93 -18.93
C LEU A 5 9.26 -4.46 -18.76
N PRO A 6 10.46 -5.05 -18.62
CA PRO A 6 10.66 -6.50 -18.59
C PRO A 6 11.31 -6.88 -17.25
N PHE A 7 10.76 -6.40 -16.14
CA PHE A 7 11.27 -6.84 -14.83
C PHE A 7 10.15 -7.03 -13.84
N ALA A 8 9.37 -5.98 -13.57
CA ALA A 8 8.23 -6.09 -12.67
C ALA A 8 7.11 -6.93 -13.29
N ASP A 9 6.77 -6.68 -14.57
CA ASP A 9 5.76 -7.45 -15.29
C ASP A 9 6.24 -8.89 -15.59
N ASP A 10 7.54 -9.10 -15.82
CA ASP A 10 8.14 -10.43 -16.01
C ASP A 10 8.03 -11.27 -14.74
N TRP A 11 8.39 -10.69 -13.58
CA TRP A 11 8.22 -11.35 -12.29
C TRP A 11 6.75 -11.63 -12.00
N ALA A 12 5.86 -10.69 -12.32
CA ALA A 12 4.43 -10.88 -12.15
C ALA A 12 3.87 -12.02 -13.01
N ALA A 13 4.43 -12.26 -14.20
CA ALA A 13 4.05 -13.35 -15.09
C ALA A 13 4.47 -14.75 -14.57
N GLU A 14 5.42 -14.84 -13.64
CA GLU A 14 5.81 -16.10 -12.99
C GLU A 14 4.75 -16.61 -11.99
N GLY A 15 3.78 -15.76 -11.62
CA GLY A 15 2.64 -16.10 -10.77
C GLY A 15 2.57 -15.30 -9.46
N PRO A 16 1.72 -15.72 -8.50
CA PRO A 16 1.38 -14.91 -7.32
C PRO A 16 2.58 -14.42 -6.51
N ARG A 17 3.57 -15.30 -6.28
CA ARG A 17 4.77 -14.96 -5.50
C ARG A 17 5.76 -14.09 -6.29
N GLY A 18 5.86 -14.26 -7.60
CA GLY A 18 6.68 -13.39 -8.44
C GLY A 18 6.11 -11.97 -8.48
N ARG A 19 4.78 -11.85 -8.62
CA ARG A 19 4.08 -10.56 -8.48
C ARG A 19 4.27 -9.93 -7.10
N LEU A 20 4.11 -10.71 -6.04
CA LEU A 20 4.38 -10.25 -4.67
C LEU A 20 5.81 -9.74 -4.50
N ALA A 21 6.80 -10.46 -5.03
CA ALA A 21 8.19 -10.05 -4.97
C ALA A 21 8.40 -8.70 -5.66
N ALA A 22 7.79 -8.50 -6.83
CA ALA A 22 7.82 -7.21 -7.52
C ALA A 22 7.17 -6.10 -6.68
N ILE A 23 6.00 -6.36 -6.08
CA ILE A 23 5.32 -5.41 -5.17
C ILE A 23 6.23 -5.02 -4.01
N ILE A 24 6.87 -5.98 -3.32
CA ILE A 24 7.76 -5.71 -2.18
C ILE A 24 8.94 -4.81 -2.60
N VAL A 25 9.55 -5.07 -3.75
CA VAL A 25 10.68 -4.26 -4.24
C VAL A 25 10.22 -2.84 -4.61
N LEU A 26 9.06 -2.70 -5.24
CA LEU A 26 8.59 -1.40 -5.72
C LEU A 26 8.04 -0.53 -4.58
N ASP A 27 7.36 -1.14 -3.61
CA ASP A 27 6.66 -0.43 -2.55
C ASP A 27 7.43 -0.42 -1.21
N GLN A 28 7.91 -1.57 -0.74
CA GLN A 28 8.54 -1.65 0.59
C GLN A 28 10.02 -1.25 0.57
N PHE A 29 10.77 -1.68 -0.45
CA PHE A 29 12.21 -1.37 -0.52
C PHE A 29 12.45 0.11 -0.80
N SER A 30 11.69 0.71 -1.73
CA SER A 30 11.79 2.13 -2.07
C SER A 30 11.61 3.02 -0.82
N ARG A 31 10.60 2.73 0.01
CA ARG A 31 10.32 3.43 1.28
C ARG A 31 11.45 3.30 2.31
N ASN A 32 12.15 2.17 2.34
CA ASN A 32 13.26 1.95 3.26
C ASN A 32 14.57 2.61 2.78
N LEU A 33 14.86 2.52 1.48
CA LEU A 33 16.10 3.05 0.88
C LEU A 33 16.09 4.57 0.76
N PHE A 34 14.93 5.18 0.50
CA PHE A 34 14.78 6.59 0.20
C PHE A 34 13.92 7.32 1.24
N ARG A 35 14.08 6.97 2.53
CA ARG A 35 13.31 7.58 3.61
C ARG A 35 13.37 9.11 3.54
N ASN A 36 12.21 9.76 3.68
CA ASN A 36 12.02 11.22 3.61
C ASN A 36 12.35 11.87 2.25
N ASP A 37 12.39 11.10 1.17
CA ASP A 37 12.71 11.57 -0.19
C ASP A 37 11.61 11.14 -1.17
N ALA A 38 11.33 11.97 -2.18
CA ALA A 38 10.32 11.68 -3.22
C ALA A 38 10.50 10.32 -3.89
N ARG A 39 11.75 9.82 -3.98
CA ARG A 39 12.07 8.50 -4.55
C ARG A 39 11.40 7.35 -3.82
N ALA A 40 11.00 7.52 -2.56
CA ALA A 40 10.23 6.51 -1.81
C ALA A 40 8.87 6.21 -2.42
N PHE A 41 8.29 7.13 -3.22
CA PHE A 41 6.92 7.03 -3.74
C PHE A 41 6.86 6.91 -5.27
N HIS A 42 8.00 7.03 -5.95
CA HIS A 42 8.05 7.10 -7.43
C HIS A 42 7.46 5.84 -8.08
N GLN A 43 7.55 4.69 -7.42
CA GLN A 43 7.08 3.41 -7.96
C GLN A 43 5.68 3.00 -7.46
N ASP A 44 5.01 3.83 -6.65
CA ASP A 44 3.69 3.50 -6.05
C ASP A 44 2.67 3.15 -7.14
N SER A 45 2.65 3.88 -8.26
CA SER A 45 1.72 3.63 -9.36
C SER A 45 1.90 2.25 -10.02
N LEU A 46 3.14 1.78 -10.14
CA LEU A 46 3.43 0.45 -10.70
C LEU A 46 3.09 -0.66 -9.70
N ALA A 47 3.44 -0.50 -8.42
CA ALA A 47 3.07 -1.45 -7.36
C ALA A 47 1.55 -1.58 -7.23
N LEU A 48 0.82 -0.46 -7.29
CA LEU A 48 -0.63 -0.41 -7.25
C LEU A 48 -1.28 -1.13 -8.43
N ARG A 49 -0.76 -0.92 -9.64
CA ARG A 49 -1.22 -1.66 -10.84
C ARG A 49 -1.06 -3.16 -10.64
N LEU A 50 0.14 -3.60 -10.25
CA LEU A 50 0.41 -5.02 -10.03
C LEU A 50 -0.50 -5.64 -8.97
N CYS A 51 -0.72 -4.95 -7.85
CA CYS A 51 -1.67 -5.35 -6.82
C CYS A 51 -3.09 -5.54 -7.39
N LYS A 52 -3.62 -4.54 -8.10
CA LYS A 52 -4.96 -4.58 -8.68
C LYS A 52 -5.13 -5.69 -9.73
N ASP A 53 -4.15 -5.85 -10.61
CA ASP A 53 -4.16 -6.92 -11.61
C ASP A 53 -4.18 -8.31 -10.94
N GLY A 54 -3.36 -8.49 -9.90
CA GLY A 54 -3.31 -9.75 -9.16
C GLY A 54 -4.58 -10.04 -8.36
N LEU A 55 -5.22 -9.01 -7.79
CA LEU A 55 -6.55 -9.13 -7.17
C LEU A 55 -7.62 -9.53 -8.19
N ALA A 56 -7.60 -8.94 -9.39
CA ALA A 56 -8.52 -9.30 -10.47
C ALA A 56 -8.36 -10.77 -10.91
N LEU A 57 -7.14 -11.29 -10.84
CA LEU A 57 -6.80 -12.69 -11.11
C LEU A 57 -6.98 -13.63 -9.90
N LYS A 58 -7.37 -13.11 -8.73
CA LYS A 58 -7.47 -13.83 -7.45
C LYS A 58 -6.17 -14.54 -7.05
N GLU A 59 -5.04 -13.95 -7.39
CA GLU A 59 -3.72 -14.53 -7.08
C GLU A 59 -3.41 -14.47 -5.58
N ASP A 60 -3.98 -13.50 -4.88
CA ASP A 60 -3.86 -13.34 -3.45
C ASP A 60 -4.43 -14.51 -2.64
N GLU A 61 -5.43 -15.23 -3.17
CA GLU A 61 -5.99 -16.43 -2.54
C GLU A 61 -4.98 -17.58 -2.42
N LYS A 62 -3.88 -17.53 -3.19
CA LYS A 62 -2.79 -18.52 -3.17
C LYS A 62 -1.63 -18.14 -2.23
N LEU A 63 -1.74 -16.99 -1.57
CA LEU A 63 -0.73 -16.43 -0.68
C LEU A 63 -1.12 -16.68 0.78
N SER A 64 -0.11 -16.81 1.65
CA SER A 64 -0.32 -16.84 3.11
C SER A 64 -0.82 -15.49 3.63
N GLU A 65 -1.33 -15.47 4.86
CA GLU A 65 -1.87 -14.25 5.47
C GLU A 65 -0.85 -13.11 5.50
N THR A 66 0.41 -13.40 5.85
CA THR A 66 1.50 -12.40 5.84
C THR A 66 1.85 -11.93 4.43
N GLU A 67 1.88 -12.83 3.45
CA GLU A 67 2.12 -12.48 2.04
C GLU A 67 1.01 -11.57 1.49
N ARG A 68 -0.26 -11.85 1.84
CA ARG A 68 -1.42 -11.03 1.45
C ARG A 68 -1.34 -9.60 2.00
N VAL A 69 -0.86 -9.41 3.23
CA VAL A 69 -0.64 -8.05 3.79
C VAL A 69 0.24 -7.23 2.85
N PHE A 70 1.43 -7.71 2.52
CA PHE A 70 2.35 -7.00 1.62
C PHE A 70 1.78 -6.82 0.21
N PHE A 71 0.97 -7.78 -0.24
CA PHE A 71 0.29 -7.69 -1.53
C PHE A 71 -0.71 -6.53 -1.56
N TYR A 72 -1.35 -6.20 -0.43
CA TYR A 72 -2.41 -5.20 -0.34
C TYR A 72 -1.90 -3.79 0.00
N LEU A 73 -0.71 -3.66 0.60
CA LEU A 73 -0.14 -2.36 0.96
C LEU A 73 -0.14 -1.31 -0.16
N PRO A 74 0.05 -1.63 -1.45
CA PRO A 74 -0.08 -0.62 -2.50
C PRO A 74 -1.44 0.08 -2.55
N LEU A 75 -2.54 -0.59 -2.20
CA LEU A 75 -3.86 0.03 -2.05
C LEU A 75 -3.88 1.00 -0.86
N GLU A 76 -3.38 0.56 0.29
CA GLU A 76 -3.27 1.36 1.51
C GLU A 76 -2.37 2.60 1.33
N HIS A 77 -1.39 2.52 0.44
CA HIS A 77 -0.50 3.63 0.16
C HIS A 77 -0.99 4.59 -0.93
N SER A 78 -2.09 4.27 -1.62
CA SER A 78 -2.66 5.11 -2.67
C SER A 78 -3.34 6.35 -2.09
N GLU A 79 -3.11 7.53 -2.68
CA GLU A 79 -3.86 8.76 -2.34
C GLU A 79 -5.20 8.86 -3.09
N VAL A 80 -5.76 7.73 -3.55
CA VAL A 80 -7.07 7.64 -4.23
C VAL A 80 -8.10 7.02 -3.31
N LEU A 81 -9.24 7.70 -3.11
CA LEU A 81 -10.30 7.27 -2.18
C LEU A 81 -10.84 5.86 -2.47
N GLU A 82 -11.07 5.52 -3.73
CA GLU A 82 -11.61 4.19 -4.09
C GLU A 82 -10.60 3.07 -3.82
N ASP A 83 -9.30 3.37 -3.92
CA ASP A 83 -8.24 2.41 -3.59
C ASP A 83 -8.18 2.15 -2.08
N GLN A 84 -8.38 3.21 -1.27
CA GLN A 84 -8.48 3.09 0.18
C GLN A 84 -9.69 2.26 0.62
N LYS A 85 -10.85 2.47 -0.01
CA LYS A 85 -12.04 1.64 0.25
C LYS A 85 -11.79 0.18 -0.12
N GLN A 86 -11.12 -0.07 -1.24
CA GLN A 86 -10.71 -1.42 -1.63
C GLN A 86 -9.71 -2.02 -0.63
N SER A 87 -8.74 -1.24 -0.15
CA SER A 87 -7.78 -1.63 0.89
C SER A 87 -8.50 -2.15 2.14
N VAL A 88 -9.40 -1.33 2.70
CA VAL A 88 -10.24 -1.69 3.86
C VAL A 88 -11.01 -2.98 3.61
N ALA A 89 -11.59 -3.14 2.42
CA ALA A 89 -12.36 -4.34 2.08
C ALA A 89 -11.49 -5.62 2.04
N VAL A 90 -10.31 -5.58 1.43
CA VAL A 90 -9.42 -6.76 1.34
C VAL A 90 -8.78 -7.11 2.67
N PHE A 91 -8.38 -6.11 3.47
CA PHE A 91 -7.84 -6.33 4.81
C PHE A 91 -8.90 -6.83 5.80
N LYS A 92 -10.13 -6.32 5.71
CA LYS A 92 -11.26 -6.86 6.48
C LYS A 92 -11.46 -8.34 6.18
N LYS A 93 -11.52 -8.69 4.89
CA LYS A 93 -11.68 -10.09 4.46
C LYS A 93 -10.52 -10.95 4.94
N LEU A 94 -9.28 -10.45 4.90
CA LEU A 94 -8.12 -11.15 5.44
C LEU A 94 -8.26 -11.41 6.94
N ALA A 95 -8.72 -10.44 7.73
CA ALA A 95 -8.97 -10.61 9.17
C ALA A 95 -10.07 -11.64 9.47
N GLU A 96 -11.15 -11.63 8.68
CA GLU A 96 -12.25 -12.60 8.80
C GLU A 96 -11.81 -14.02 8.43
N ASP A 97 -11.01 -14.18 7.38
CA ASP A 97 -10.54 -15.47 6.86
C ASP A 97 -9.29 -15.99 7.62
N ALA A 98 -8.65 -15.19 8.47
CA ALA A 98 -7.39 -15.54 9.14
C ALA A 98 -7.54 -16.72 10.10
N ARG A 99 -6.52 -17.60 10.09
CA ARG A 99 -6.38 -18.67 11.09
C ARG A 99 -6.30 -18.08 12.50
N PRO A 100 -6.74 -18.81 13.54
CA PRO A 100 -6.77 -18.30 14.92
C PRO A 100 -5.46 -17.65 15.38
N ASP A 101 -4.32 -18.29 15.09
CA ASP A 101 -2.99 -17.80 15.49
C ASP A 101 -2.56 -16.51 14.74
N TYR A 102 -3.20 -16.20 13.61
CA TYR A 102 -2.93 -15.01 12.79
C TYR A 102 -4.00 -13.93 12.94
N ARG A 103 -5.11 -14.20 13.63
CA ARG A 103 -6.27 -13.30 13.70
C ARG A 103 -5.90 -11.94 14.26
N SER A 104 -5.23 -11.88 15.42
CA SER A 104 -4.84 -10.60 16.03
C SER A 104 -3.90 -9.79 15.15
N PHE A 105 -3.01 -10.46 14.41
CA PHE A 105 -2.15 -9.80 13.43
C PHE A 105 -2.97 -9.22 12.26
N ALA A 106 -3.90 -10.00 11.71
CA ALA A 106 -4.74 -9.55 10.60
C ALA A 106 -5.71 -8.43 11.01
N GLU A 107 -6.32 -8.51 12.20
CA GLU A 107 -7.15 -7.45 12.79
C GLU A 107 -6.36 -6.15 12.93
N ASN A 108 -5.13 -6.21 13.44
CA ASN A 108 -4.27 -5.04 13.52
C ASN A 108 -3.98 -4.43 12.13
N THR A 109 -3.70 -5.25 11.11
CA THR A 109 -3.49 -4.73 9.74
C THR A 109 -4.76 -4.10 9.15
N TYR A 110 -5.94 -4.61 9.51
CA TYR A 110 -7.21 -4.00 9.11
C TYR A 110 -7.44 -2.66 9.81
N ASP A 111 -7.06 -2.52 11.08
CA ASP A 111 -7.12 -1.23 11.79
C ASP A 111 -6.24 -0.17 11.12
N TYR A 112 -5.04 -0.55 10.64
CA TYR A 112 -4.19 0.35 9.85
C TYR A 112 -4.85 0.79 8.54
N ALA A 113 -5.50 -0.12 7.80
CA ALA A 113 -6.21 0.23 6.58
C ALA A 113 -7.35 1.23 6.84
N ILE A 114 -8.07 1.08 7.96
CA ILE A 114 -9.10 2.04 8.38
C ILE A 114 -8.48 3.42 8.69
N GLN A 115 -7.33 3.45 9.37
CA GLN A 115 -6.66 4.70 9.68
C GLN A 115 -6.19 5.43 8.40
N HIS A 116 -5.66 4.70 7.43
CA HIS A 116 -5.27 5.27 6.13
C HIS A 116 -6.47 5.85 5.37
N LEU A 117 -7.59 5.12 5.31
CA LEU A 117 -8.82 5.62 4.69
C LEU A 117 -9.28 6.93 5.33
N LYS A 118 -9.29 7.03 6.67
CA LYS A 118 -9.70 8.26 7.37
C LYS A 118 -8.84 9.47 6.99
N VAL A 119 -7.53 9.28 6.82
CA VAL A 119 -6.62 10.36 6.41
C VAL A 119 -6.94 10.81 4.98
N ILE A 120 -7.19 9.87 4.06
CA ILE A 120 -7.57 10.20 2.68
C ILE A 120 -8.97 10.82 2.60
N GLU A 121 -9.94 10.37 3.40
CA GLU A 121 -11.26 11.02 3.50
C GLU A 121 -11.16 12.46 3.98
N LYS A 122 -10.27 12.73 4.95
CA LYS A 122 -10.08 14.06 5.53
C LYS A 122 -9.31 15.01 4.60
N PHE A 123 -8.18 14.56 4.05
CA PHE A 123 -7.24 15.44 3.35
C PHE A 123 -7.12 15.19 1.85
N GLY A 124 -7.65 14.07 1.34
CA GLY A 124 -7.48 13.63 -0.05
C GLY A 124 -6.06 13.18 -0.40
N ARG A 125 -5.15 13.17 0.57
CA ARG A 125 -3.72 12.82 0.44
C ARG A 125 -3.12 12.52 1.81
N PHE A 126 -1.86 12.09 1.86
CA PHE A 126 -1.11 11.85 3.09
C PHE A 126 -0.23 13.05 3.47
N PRO A 127 -0.59 13.86 4.49
CA PRO A 127 0.17 15.07 4.81
C PRO A 127 1.61 14.81 5.23
N HIS A 128 1.91 13.65 5.83
CA HIS A 128 3.27 13.27 6.20
C HIS A 128 4.23 13.12 5.00
N ARG A 129 3.69 13.00 3.77
CA ARG A 129 4.50 12.97 2.54
C ARG A 129 4.79 14.35 1.96
N ASN A 130 4.18 15.42 2.49
CA ASN A 130 4.26 16.76 1.91
C ASN A 130 5.69 17.26 1.72
N ALA A 131 6.53 17.16 2.77
CA ALA A 131 7.92 17.59 2.70
C ALA A 131 8.72 16.82 1.64
N ALA A 132 8.58 15.49 1.62
CA ALA A 132 9.27 14.63 0.65
C ALA A 132 8.82 14.88 -0.79
N LEU A 133 7.55 15.24 -1.00
CA LEU A 133 6.96 15.51 -2.31
C LEU A 133 6.96 17.00 -2.70
N GLY A 134 7.56 17.88 -1.88
CA GLY A 134 7.60 19.32 -2.14
C GLY A 134 6.23 20.01 -2.15
N ARG A 135 5.26 19.48 -1.40
CA ARG A 135 3.89 20.04 -1.30
C ARG A 135 3.81 21.05 -0.17
N GLU A 136 3.03 22.11 -0.38
CA GLU A 136 2.66 23.01 0.71
C GLU A 136 1.70 22.30 1.69
N THR A 137 2.00 22.43 2.98
CA THR A 137 1.18 21.92 4.09
C THR A 137 0.15 22.96 4.49
N THR A 138 -1.13 22.59 4.54
CA THR A 138 -2.19 23.49 5.01
C THR A 138 -2.16 23.66 6.53
N PRO A 139 -2.80 24.70 7.10
CA PRO A 139 -2.88 24.84 8.56
C PRO A 139 -3.50 23.62 9.27
N GLU A 140 -4.56 23.04 8.69
CA GLU A 140 -5.22 21.85 9.25
C GLU A 140 -4.33 20.61 9.18
N GLU A 141 -3.59 20.44 8.08
CA GLU A 141 -2.59 19.37 7.94
C GLU A 141 -1.46 19.54 8.96
N ALA A 142 -1.01 20.78 9.21
CA ALA A 142 0.05 21.08 10.17
C ALA A 142 -0.37 20.77 11.61
N GLU A 143 -1.59 21.11 12.00
CA GLU A 143 -2.16 20.77 13.31
C GLU A 143 -2.23 19.24 13.50
N TRP A 144 -2.76 18.52 12.50
CA TRP A 144 -2.83 17.07 12.53
C TRP A 144 -1.46 16.40 12.63
N LEU A 145 -0.45 16.92 11.91
CA LEU A 145 0.93 16.44 12.01
C LEU A 145 1.54 16.69 13.41
N ALA A 146 1.23 17.83 14.04
CA ALA A 146 1.73 18.19 15.36
C ALA A 146 1.17 17.29 16.49
N GLU A 147 -0.02 16.72 16.30
CA GLU A 147 -0.65 15.76 17.21
C GLU A 147 -0.08 14.32 17.10
N GLY A 148 0.99 14.14 16.32
CA GLY A 148 1.62 12.84 16.08
C GLY A 148 1.16 12.14 14.80
N GLY A 149 0.51 12.87 13.88
CA GLY A 149 0.01 12.35 12.61
C GLY A 149 1.03 11.47 11.85
N GLY A 150 0.52 10.43 11.20
CA GLY A 150 1.32 9.34 10.64
C GLY A 150 0.70 7.99 11.03
N PHE A 151 1.43 6.90 10.77
CA PHE A 151 1.06 5.53 11.10
C PHE A 151 2.25 4.83 11.77
#